data_AF-A0A9E2JFB9-F1
#
_entry.id   AF-A0A9E2JFB9-F1
#
_cell.length_a   1.000
_cell.length_b   1.000
_cell.length_c   1.000
_cell.angle_alpha   90.00
_cell.angle_beta   90.00
_cell.angle_gamma   90.00
#
_symmetry.space_group_name_H-M   'P 1'
#
loop_
_entity.id
_entity.type
_entity.pdbx_description
1 polymer ?
#
loop_
_entity_poly.entity_id
_entity_poly.type
_entity_poly.pdbx_seq_one_letter_code
_entity_poly.pdbx_strand_id
1 'polypeptide(L)'
;MILEIWETLSWKDAVDILFLSLVSYQLFVWFKGTKALRVLIGLVVLGGIYSLARFWGLFMTTWVFQILWQVLVILLLVLFQGEIRQVLERVSPLGYLRAKRSFSEVSVAEVLAGTVFDLAEERTGAIIVISREDNPTEFLTSGQPLQAVPTTALIKSIFNHNAPAHDGAVILSGDRLEQMGAFLPLTERDDLPDQYGTRHRAAIGLCERTDAVCLIVSEERGEVSSVVGSDIRVWKSGDQLASRLKDWLGLTPRTGPSFKAFVKGFFTRNWSAKVGSLLLVAAAWLVLAGGQDVKTTMKAPVEYLNVPVGLVLAEGTVRRIDLELSGRRHQIVTLPPGAVRARIDLSGLKAGSHRVRLKTKDVDIPL
;
A
#
# COMPACT_ATOMS: atom_id res chain seq x y z
N MET A 1 -4.31 -21.38 -27.60
CA MET A 1 -4.46 -20.63 -26.33
C MET A 1 -3.32 -19.64 -26.06
N ILE A 2 -2.08 -20.05 -25.72
CA ILE A 2 -0.99 -19.08 -25.43
C ILE A 2 -0.60 -18.24 -26.65
N LEU A 3 -0.54 -18.82 -27.86
CA LEU A 3 -0.21 -18.08 -29.09
C LEU A 3 -1.34 -17.12 -29.54
N GLU A 4 -2.60 -17.44 -29.27
CA GLU A 4 -3.77 -16.59 -29.57
C GLU A 4 -3.86 -15.37 -28.64
N ILE A 5 -3.29 -15.47 -27.43
CA ILE A 5 -3.23 -14.37 -26.46
C ILE A 5 -2.20 -13.31 -26.89
N TRP A 6 -1.14 -13.71 -27.59
CA TRP A 6 -0.11 -12.78 -28.06
C TRP A 6 -0.57 -11.91 -29.23
N GLU A 7 -1.45 -12.42 -30.11
CA GLU A 7 -2.00 -11.64 -31.23
C GLU A 7 -3.10 -10.65 -30.80
N THR A 8 -3.64 -10.80 -29.59
CA THR A 8 -4.74 -9.96 -29.05
C THR A 8 -4.28 -8.97 -27.99
N LEU A 9 -2.97 -8.94 -27.69
CA LEU A 9 -2.39 -8.06 -26.68
C LEU A 9 -2.44 -6.60 -27.15
N SER A 10 -3.36 -5.82 -26.59
CA SER A 10 -3.41 -4.38 -26.82
C SER A 10 -2.28 -3.70 -26.07
N TRP A 11 -1.77 -2.57 -26.58
CA TRP A 11 -0.85 -1.72 -25.82
C TRP A 11 -1.44 -1.29 -24.47
N LYS A 12 -2.78 -1.25 -24.36
CA LYS A 12 -3.50 -1.00 -23.11
C LYS A 12 -3.27 -2.11 -22.07
N ASP A 13 -3.23 -3.37 -22.51
CA ASP A 13 -2.97 -4.52 -21.64
C ASP A 13 -1.52 -4.50 -21.15
N ALA A 14 -0.57 -4.09 -22.00
CA ALA A 14 0.82 -3.91 -21.60
C ALA A 14 1.00 -2.80 -20.54
N VAL A 15 0.29 -1.67 -20.70
CA VAL A 15 0.28 -0.59 -19.70
C VAL A 15 -0.35 -1.06 -18.38
N ASP A 16 -1.44 -1.82 -18.45
CA ASP A 16 -2.11 -2.38 -17.27
C ASP A 16 -1.21 -3.36 -16.50
N ILE A 17 -0.58 -4.31 -17.21
CA ILE A 17 0.38 -5.26 -16.62
C ILE A 17 1.57 -4.52 -15.98
N LEU A 18 2.11 -3.49 -16.66
CA LEU A 18 3.22 -2.71 -16.13
C LEU A 18 2.83 -1.95 -14.85
N PHE A 19 1.67 -1.29 -14.88
CA PHE A 19 1.15 -0.55 -13.74
C PHE A 19 0.90 -1.47 -12.55
N LEU A 20 0.17 -2.57 -12.76
CA LEU A 20 -0.12 -3.56 -11.73
C LEU A 20 1.15 -4.23 -11.19
N SER A 21 2.14 -4.49 -12.04
CA SER A 21 3.44 -5.03 -11.60
C SER A 21 4.17 -4.04 -10.70
N LEU A 22 4.11 -2.74 -10.99
CA LEU A 22 4.74 -1.70 -10.17
C LEU A 22 4.05 -1.55 -8.82
N VAL A 23 2.72 -1.56 -8.80
CA VAL A 23 1.91 -1.57 -7.55
C VAL A 23 2.18 -2.85 -6.74
N SER A 24 2.17 -4.02 -7.38
CA SER A 24 2.44 -5.31 -6.76
C SER A 24 3.84 -5.36 -6.15
N TYR A 25 4.86 -4.84 -6.84
CA TYR A 25 6.21 -4.70 -6.30
C TYR A 25 6.24 -3.82 -5.05
N GLN A 26 5.56 -2.67 -5.08
CA GLN A 26 5.52 -1.75 -3.95
C GLN A 26 4.85 -2.39 -2.73
N LEU A 27 3.72 -3.08 -2.94
CA LEU A 27 3.03 -3.84 -1.90
C LEU A 27 3.92 -4.96 -1.34
N PHE A 28 4.64 -5.69 -2.20
CA PHE A 28 5.57 -6.73 -1.74
C PHE A 28 6.66 -6.15 -0.84
N VAL A 29 7.25 -5.00 -1.20
CA VAL A 29 8.28 -4.35 -0.38
C VAL A 29 7.71 -3.87 0.95
N TRP A 30 6.49 -3.32 0.98
CA TRP A 30 5.82 -2.90 2.22
C TRP A 30 5.52 -4.07 3.16
N PHE A 31 5.11 -5.22 2.63
CA PHE A 31 4.80 -6.39 3.45
C PHE A 31 6.00 -7.31 3.70
N LYS A 32 7.16 -7.07 3.07
CA LYS A 32 8.34 -7.94 3.21
C LYS A 32 8.80 -7.98 4.67
N GLY A 33 8.82 -9.18 5.25
CA GLY A 33 9.21 -9.40 6.64
C GLY A 33 8.06 -9.34 7.65
N THR A 34 6.84 -9.00 7.21
CA THR A 34 5.65 -8.98 8.07
C THR A 34 4.92 -10.32 8.10
N LYS A 35 4.09 -10.54 9.14
CA LYS A 35 3.15 -11.69 9.19
C LYS A 35 2.19 -11.68 7.99
N ALA A 36 1.87 -10.50 7.44
CA ALA A 36 1.00 -10.34 6.28
C ALA A 36 1.51 -11.07 5.04
N LEU A 37 2.83 -11.13 4.83
CA LEU A 37 3.39 -11.85 3.68
C LEU A 37 3.10 -13.36 3.73
N ARG A 38 3.15 -13.97 4.92
CA ARG A 38 2.81 -15.40 5.08
C ARG A 38 1.34 -15.65 4.77
N VAL A 39 0.47 -14.75 5.21
CA VAL A 39 -0.97 -14.82 4.88
C VAL A 39 -1.19 -14.67 3.38
N LEU A 40 -0.53 -13.71 2.73
CA LEU A 40 -0.63 -13.50 1.29
C LEU A 40 -0.21 -14.73 0.49
N ILE A 41 0.90 -15.38 0.87
CA ILE A 41 1.33 -16.65 0.26
C ILE A 41 0.25 -17.72 0.43
N GLY A 42 -0.34 -17.85 1.63
CA GLY A 42 -1.44 -18.77 1.89
C GLY A 42 -2.67 -18.50 1.00
N LEU A 43 -3.04 -17.23 0.81
CA LEU A 43 -4.15 -16.82 -0.07
C LEU A 43 -3.89 -17.20 -1.53
N VAL A 44 -2.67 -17.00 -2.02
CA VAL A 44 -2.29 -17.36 -3.40
C VAL A 44 -2.37 -18.87 -3.61
N VAL A 45 -1.85 -19.67 -2.68
CA VAL A 45 -1.94 -21.14 -2.74
C VAL A 45 -3.40 -21.59 -2.74
N LEU A 46 -4.21 -21.03 -1.84
CA LEU A 46 -5.63 -21.35 -1.74
C LEU A 46 -6.40 -20.98 -3.01
N GLY A 47 -6.11 -19.80 -3.60
CA GLY A 47 -6.65 -19.37 -4.88
C GLY A 47 -6.21 -20.27 -6.05
N GLY A 48 -4.98 -20.77 -6.03
CA GLY A 48 -4.47 -21.75 -7.00
C GLY A 48 -5.24 -23.07 -6.96
N ILE A 49 -5.48 -23.61 -5.76
CA ILE A 49 -6.29 -24.84 -5.57
C ILE A 49 -7.73 -24.61 -6.04
N TYR A 50 -8.33 -23.47 -5.71
CA TYR A 50 -9.65 -23.10 -6.19
C TYR A 50 -9.72 -23.06 -7.72
N SER A 51 -8.73 -22.44 -8.37
CA SER A 51 -8.64 -22.37 -9.83
C SER A 51 -8.54 -23.77 -10.44
N LEU A 52 -7.73 -24.65 -9.86
CA LEU A 52 -7.58 -26.03 -10.30
C LEU A 52 -8.88 -26.84 -10.16
N ALA A 53 -9.59 -26.66 -9.04
CA ALA A 53 -10.89 -27.29 -8.82
C ALA A 53 -11.95 -26.82 -9.84
N ARG A 54 -11.95 -25.52 -10.16
CA ARG A 54 -12.83 -24.96 -11.20
C ARG A 54 -12.48 -25.49 -12.59
N PHE A 55 -11.18 -25.58 -12.89
CA PHE A 55 -10.68 -26.11 -14.17
C PHE A 55 -11.10 -27.57 -14.39
N TRP A 56 -11.06 -28.40 -13.35
CA TRP A 56 -11.52 -29.79 -13.39
C TRP A 56 -13.04 -29.97 -13.23
N GLY A 57 -13.80 -28.88 -13.08
CA GLY A 57 -15.25 -28.96 -12.94
C GLY A 57 -15.73 -29.58 -11.62
N LEU A 58 -14.93 -29.52 -10.55
CA LEU A 58 -15.28 -30.07 -9.23
C LEU A 58 -16.33 -29.19 -8.53
N PHE A 59 -17.61 -29.40 -8.86
CA PHE A 59 -18.72 -28.56 -8.39
C PHE A 59 -18.74 -28.35 -6.86
N MET A 60 -18.71 -29.44 -6.08
CA MET A 60 -18.78 -29.34 -4.61
C MET A 60 -17.57 -28.62 -4.03
N THR A 61 -16.38 -28.90 -4.53
CA THR A 61 -15.15 -28.24 -4.11
C THR A 61 -15.20 -26.75 -4.43
N THR A 62 -15.59 -26.37 -5.65
CA THR A 62 -15.76 -24.96 -6.05
C THR A 62 -16.78 -24.24 -5.17
N TRP A 63 -17.90 -24.89 -4.84
CA TRP A 63 -18.93 -24.34 -3.97
C TRP A 63 -18.44 -24.12 -2.53
N VAL A 64 -17.73 -25.09 -1.94
CA VAL A 64 -17.12 -24.95 -0.61
C VAL A 64 -16.11 -23.80 -0.60
N PHE A 65 -15.25 -23.69 -1.60
CA PHE A 65 -14.29 -22.60 -1.70
C PHE A 65 -14.96 -21.23 -1.85
N GLN A 66 -16.13 -21.12 -2.48
CA GLN A 66 -16.89 -19.86 -2.55
C GLN A 66 -17.36 -19.41 -1.17
N ILE A 67 -17.90 -20.33 -0.35
CA ILE A 67 -18.29 -20.03 1.04
C ILE A 67 -17.06 -19.68 1.87
N LEU A 68 -15.98 -20.46 1.73
CA LEU A 68 -14.73 -20.23 2.44
C LEU A 68 -14.16 -18.84 2.12
N TRP A 69 -14.20 -18.41 0.85
CA TRP A 69 -13.75 -17.07 0.46
C TRP A 69 -14.51 -15.95 1.16
N GLN A 70 -15.83 -16.09 1.31
CA GLN A 70 -16.65 -15.10 2.01
C GLN A 70 -16.26 -14.96 3.48
N VAL A 71 -16.13 -16.09 4.18
CA VAL A 71 -15.71 -16.10 5.61
C VAL A 71 -14.27 -15.60 5.76
N LEU A 72 -13.39 -15.96 4.83
CA LEU A 72 -11.98 -15.59 4.85
C LEU A 72 -11.78 -14.08 4.71
N VAL A 73 -12.55 -13.40 3.85
CA VAL A 73 -12.48 -11.93 3.71
C VAL A 73 -12.87 -11.23 5.01
N ILE A 74 -13.93 -11.69 5.68
CA ILE A 74 -14.37 -11.13 6.97
C ILE A 74 -13.30 -11.38 8.04
N LEU A 75 -12.79 -12.61 8.15
CA LEU A 75 -11.72 -12.94 9.09
C LEU A 75 -10.47 -12.09 8.87
N LEU A 76 -10.10 -11.89 7.61
CA LEU A 76 -8.95 -11.08 7.23
C LEU A 76 -9.18 -9.61 7.62
N LEU A 77 -10.35 -9.04 7.39
CA LEU A 77 -10.68 -7.68 7.82
C LEU A 77 -10.54 -7.52 9.34
N VAL A 78 -11.05 -8.47 10.12
CA VAL A 78 -10.96 -8.44 11.60
C VAL A 78 -9.52 -8.60 12.07
N LEU A 79 -8.75 -9.49 11.45
CA LEU A 79 -7.36 -9.74 11.84
C LEU A 79 -6.45 -8.57 11.48
N PHE A 80 -6.65 -7.94 10.32
CA PHE A 80 -5.83 -6.84 9.81
C PHE A 80 -6.36 -5.45 10.13
N GLN A 81 -7.30 -5.33 11.07
CA GLN A 81 -7.91 -4.05 11.43
C GLN A 81 -6.88 -3.00 11.90
N GLY A 82 -5.81 -3.44 12.59
CA GLY A 82 -4.76 -2.57 13.11
C GLY A 82 -3.82 -2.06 12.01
N GLU A 83 -3.43 -2.95 11.11
CA GLU A 83 -2.55 -2.65 9.98
C GLU A 83 -3.22 -1.68 9.00
N ILE A 84 -4.52 -1.85 8.72
CA ILE A 84 -5.29 -0.92 7.88
C ILE A 84 -5.27 0.48 8.51
N ARG A 85 -5.47 0.59 9.82
CA ARG A 85 -5.41 1.86 10.54
C ARG A 85 -4.04 2.53 10.38
N GLN A 86 -2.96 1.78 10.65
CA GLN A 86 -1.59 2.28 10.54
C GLN A 86 -1.26 2.79 9.13
N VAL A 87 -1.69 2.07 8.08
CA VAL A 87 -1.49 2.52 6.70
C VAL A 87 -2.25 3.82 6.41
N LEU A 88 -3.50 3.94 6.84
CA LEU A 88 -4.29 5.16 6.63
C LEU A 88 -3.70 6.36 7.39
N GLU A 89 -3.14 6.14 8.57
CA GLU A 89 -2.42 7.16 9.32
C GLU A 89 -1.13 7.60 8.58
N ARG A 90 -0.38 6.65 8.02
CA ARG A 90 0.85 6.92 7.24
C ARG A 90 0.58 7.67 5.94
N VAL A 91 -0.57 7.45 5.29
CA VAL A 91 -0.97 8.12 4.05
C VAL A 91 -1.69 9.46 4.30
N SER A 92 -1.52 10.09 5.47
CA SER A 92 -2.06 11.42 5.73
C SER A 92 -1.31 12.49 4.90
N PRO A 93 -1.96 13.14 3.91
CA PRO A 93 -1.32 14.19 3.09
C PRO A 93 -0.88 15.40 3.92
N LEU A 94 -1.46 15.56 5.12
CA LEU A 94 -1.16 16.63 6.07
C LEU A 94 0.18 16.43 6.79
N GLY A 95 0.70 15.19 6.90
CA GLY A 95 2.02 14.92 7.48
C GLY A 95 3.15 15.55 6.66
N TYR A 96 3.03 15.50 5.33
CA TYR A 96 3.99 16.14 4.41
C TYR A 96 3.98 17.67 4.49
N LEU A 97 2.85 18.29 4.85
CA LEU A 97 2.73 19.74 5.02
C LEU A 97 3.30 20.22 6.37
N ARG A 98 3.37 19.35 7.38
CA ARG A 98 3.96 19.67 8.70
C ARG A 98 5.49 19.79 8.64
N ALA A 99 6.15 19.11 7.68
CA ALA A 99 7.61 19.08 7.53
C ALA A 99 8.25 20.39 7.01
N LYS A 100 7.47 21.47 6.79
CA LYS A 100 7.95 22.73 6.18
C LYS A 100 7.85 23.96 7.08
N ARG A 101 7.72 23.81 8.41
CA ARG A 101 7.88 24.95 9.31
C ARG A 101 9.37 25.19 9.55
N SER A 102 9.80 26.38 9.14
CA SER A 102 11.14 26.92 9.28
C SER A 102 11.67 26.68 10.70
N PHE A 103 12.65 25.78 10.81
CA PHE A 103 13.41 25.57 12.03
C PHE A 103 14.16 26.88 12.36
N SER A 104 13.92 27.43 13.55
CA SER A 104 14.67 28.58 14.03
C SER A 104 16.13 28.16 14.28
N GLU A 105 17.07 29.03 13.89
CA GLU A 105 18.49 28.77 13.63
C GLU A 105 19.35 28.33 14.83
N VAL A 106 18.80 28.20 16.04
CA VAL A 106 19.47 27.49 17.15
C VAL A 106 19.01 26.05 17.09
N SER A 107 19.85 25.18 16.52
CA SER A 107 19.36 23.84 16.16
C SER A 107 19.00 23.06 17.42
N VAL A 108 17.76 22.56 17.50
CA VAL A 108 17.31 21.62 18.53
C VAL A 108 18.34 20.49 18.74
N ALA A 109 19.04 20.11 17.67
CA ALA A 109 20.18 19.19 17.69
C ALA A 109 21.34 19.65 18.60
N GLU A 110 21.74 20.92 18.56
CA GLU A 110 22.78 21.48 19.45
C GLU A 110 22.32 21.52 20.90
N VAL A 111 21.08 21.93 21.16
CA VAL A 111 20.50 21.93 22.51
C VAL A 111 20.47 20.51 23.08
N LEU A 112 19.98 19.54 22.30
CA LEU A 112 19.94 18.14 22.71
C LEU A 112 21.34 17.58 22.95
N ALA A 113 22.26 17.78 22.00
CA ALA A 113 23.63 17.31 22.12
C ALA A 113 24.31 17.88 23.37
N GLY A 114 24.29 19.20 23.56
CA GLY A 114 24.86 19.82 24.76
C GLY A 114 24.23 19.27 26.04
N THR A 115 22.89 19.18 26.07
CA THR A 115 22.18 18.75 27.28
C THR A 115 22.45 17.29 27.65
N VAL A 116 22.56 16.37 26.69
CA VAL A 116 22.87 14.97 27.02
C VAL A 116 24.30 14.79 27.49
N PHE A 117 25.25 15.60 26.99
CA PHE A 117 26.63 15.59 27.48
C PHE A 117 26.75 16.21 28.87
N ASP A 118 26.01 17.29 29.15
CA ASP A 118 25.92 17.84 30.51
C ASP A 118 25.36 16.80 31.50
N LEU A 119 24.25 16.14 31.14
CA LEU A 119 23.65 15.09 31.97
C LEU A 119 24.62 13.91 32.18
N ALA A 120 25.43 13.59 31.18
CA ALA A 120 26.44 12.54 31.27
C ALA A 120 27.57 12.90 32.24
N GLU A 121 28.02 14.17 32.24
CA GLU A 121 29.00 14.70 33.19
C GLU A 121 28.44 14.69 34.62
N GLU A 122 27.16 15.04 34.78
CA GLU A 122 26.42 14.98 36.04
C GLU A 122 26.02 13.54 36.46
N ARG A 123 26.31 12.52 35.62
CA ARG A 123 25.88 11.12 35.79
C ARG A 123 24.38 10.95 36.03
N THR A 124 23.59 11.81 35.40
CA THR A 124 22.13 11.76 35.45
C THR A 124 21.61 10.91 34.29
N GLY A 125 20.93 9.81 34.61
CA GLY A 125 20.35 8.92 33.62
C GLY A 125 19.23 9.59 32.83
N ALA A 126 19.26 9.46 31.51
CA ALA A 126 18.25 10.06 30.63
C ALA A 126 17.93 9.17 29.44
N ILE A 127 16.71 9.28 28.94
CA ILE A 127 16.27 8.61 27.71
C ILE A 127 15.33 9.51 26.90
N ILE A 128 15.78 9.91 25.72
CA ILE A 128 15.07 10.81 24.81
C ILE A 128 14.77 10.05 23.52
N VAL A 129 13.50 9.87 23.21
CA VAL A 129 13.03 9.23 21.97
C VAL A 129 12.75 10.30 20.94
N ILE A 130 13.34 10.16 19.75
CA ILE A 130 13.10 11.03 18.61
C ILE A 130 12.19 10.28 17.65
N SER A 131 10.95 10.75 17.55
CA SER A 131 9.93 10.23 16.64
C SER A 131 10.28 10.57 15.18
N ARG A 132 10.06 9.61 14.27
CA ARG A 132 10.37 9.74 12.84
C ARG A 132 9.13 9.48 11.99
N GLU A 133 9.13 8.48 11.12
CA GLU A 133 7.97 8.21 10.27
C GLU A 133 6.88 7.44 11.01
N ASP A 134 7.27 6.53 11.90
CA ASP A 134 6.36 5.75 12.73
C ASP A 134 6.02 6.54 14.00
N ASN A 135 4.76 6.47 14.45
CA ASN A 135 4.35 7.10 15.71
C ASN A 135 4.64 6.16 16.89
N PRO A 136 5.61 6.46 17.77
CA PRO A 136 5.97 5.55 18.86
C PRO A 136 4.87 5.41 19.92
N THR A 137 3.86 6.29 19.92
CA THR A 137 2.81 6.36 20.95
C THR A 137 2.04 5.06 21.14
N GLU A 138 1.90 4.23 20.10
CA GLU A 138 1.22 2.92 20.20
C GLU A 138 1.96 1.91 21.09
N PHE A 139 3.24 2.13 21.35
CA PHE A 139 4.08 1.28 22.19
C PHE A 139 4.31 1.87 23.58
N LEU A 140 3.83 3.09 23.83
CA LEU A 140 3.98 3.77 25.11
C LEU A 140 2.80 3.43 26.02
N THR A 141 3.07 3.11 27.28
CA THR A 141 2.01 2.70 28.23
C THR A 141 1.59 3.84 29.18
N SER A 142 2.43 4.87 29.33
CA SER A 142 2.19 6.04 30.19
C SER A 142 2.83 7.28 29.58
N GLY A 143 2.63 8.44 30.20
CA GLY A 143 3.27 9.70 29.82
C GLY A 143 2.40 10.90 30.17
N GLN A 144 3.03 12.03 30.47
CA GLN A 144 2.36 13.32 30.65
C GLN A 144 2.59 14.19 29.42
N PRO A 145 1.52 14.75 28.79
CA PRO A 145 1.67 15.64 27.65
C PRO A 145 2.38 16.93 28.08
N LEU A 146 3.33 17.39 27.27
CA LEU A 146 4.18 18.54 27.58
C LEU A 146 4.09 19.67 26.53
N GLN A 147 4.17 19.32 25.24
CA GLN A 147 4.10 20.25 24.10
C GLN A 147 5.04 21.47 24.19
N ALA A 148 6.25 21.27 24.73
CA ALA A 148 7.20 22.34 24.99
C ALA A 148 8.34 22.40 23.97
N VAL A 149 8.96 23.57 23.84
CA VAL A 149 10.21 23.72 23.07
C VAL A 149 11.36 23.12 23.90
N PRO A 150 12.22 22.27 23.31
CA PRO A 150 13.34 21.68 24.01
C PRO A 150 14.34 22.77 24.42
N THR A 151 14.60 22.86 25.72
CA THR A 151 15.63 23.72 26.31
C THR A 151 16.44 22.90 27.29
N THR A 152 17.72 23.24 27.49
CA THR A 152 18.61 22.54 28.43
C THR A 152 18.02 22.49 29.84
N ALA A 153 17.51 23.62 30.33
CA ALA A 153 16.89 23.69 31.65
C ALA A 153 15.67 22.78 31.79
N LEU A 154 14.80 22.71 30.77
CA LEU A 154 13.62 21.86 30.79
C LEU A 154 14.00 20.37 30.79
N ILE A 155 14.90 19.96 29.91
CA ILE A 155 15.33 18.56 29.80
C ILE A 155 16.05 18.13 31.09
N LYS A 156 16.94 18.95 31.64
CA LYS A 156 17.57 18.68 32.95
C LYS A 156 16.54 18.58 34.09
N SER A 157 15.51 19.43 34.08
CA SER A 157 14.44 19.37 35.07
C SER A 157 13.64 18.06 35.00
N ILE A 158 13.35 17.56 33.79
CA ILE A 158 12.61 16.31 33.60
C ILE A 158 13.39 15.11 34.13
N PHE A 159 14.69 15.05 33.86
CA PHE A 159 15.56 13.95 34.30
C PHE A 159 16.16 14.13 35.70
N ASN A 160 15.75 15.17 36.43
CA ASN A 160 16.16 15.35 37.82
C ASN A 160 15.60 14.19 38.67
N HIS A 161 16.44 13.51 39.44
CA HIS A 161 16.08 12.38 40.31
C HIS A 161 14.88 12.64 41.25
N ASN A 162 14.64 13.90 41.62
CA ASN A 162 13.50 14.25 42.49
C ASN A 162 12.18 14.48 41.71
N ALA A 163 12.23 14.55 40.38
CA ALA A 163 11.08 14.84 39.55
C ALA A 163 10.27 13.56 39.26
N PRO A 164 8.93 13.56 39.35
CA PRO A 164 8.12 12.37 39.08
C PRO A 164 8.28 11.76 37.68
N ALA A 165 8.80 12.52 36.71
CA ALA A 165 8.94 12.09 35.31
C ALA A 165 10.31 11.47 34.97
N HIS A 166 11.27 11.44 35.91
CA HIS A 166 12.67 11.03 35.65
C HIS A 166 12.84 9.54 35.31
N ASP A 167 11.87 8.71 35.72
CA ASP A 167 11.84 7.26 35.50
C ASP A 167 11.26 6.85 34.13
N GLY A 168 11.02 7.80 33.24
CA GLY A 168 10.48 7.52 31.91
C GLY A 168 11.17 8.30 30.80
N ALA A 169 10.78 7.99 29.57
CA ALA A 169 11.29 8.62 28.39
C ALA A 169 10.62 9.96 28.10
N VAL A 170 11.38 10.85 27.50
CA VAL A 170 10.87 12.06 26.86
C VAL A 170 10.76 11.81 25.36
N ILE A 171 9.63 12.16 24.78
CA ILE A 171 9.40 11.99 23.33
C ILE A 171 9.51 13.35 22.65
N LEU A 172 10.43 13.43 21.69
CA LEU A 172 10.63 14.56 20.80
C LEU A 172 10.00 14.24 19.45
N SER A 173 9.11 15.12 19.00
CA SER A 173 8.44 15.03 17.70
C SER A 173 8.66 16.33 16.94
N GLY A 174 9.47 16.27 15.88
CA GLY A 174 9.92 17.46 15.15
C GLY A 174 10.76 18.39 16.04
N ASP A 175 10.24 19.57 16.36
CA ASP A 175 10.89 20.61 17.16
C ASP A 175 10.36 20.71 18.60
N ARG A 176 9.50 19.78 19.04
CA ARG A 176 8.81 19.86 20.34
C ARG A 176 8.88 18.58 21.14
N LEU A 177 9.00 18.74 22.45
CA LEU A 177 8.79 17.67 23.42
C LEU A 177 7.29 17.42 23.53
N GLU A 178 6.84 16.28 23.04
CA GLU A 178 5.42 15.91 22.99
C GLU A 178 4.91 15.43 24.34
N GLN A 179 5.68 14.56 25.00
CA GLN A 179 5.35 13.96 26.29
C GLN A 179 6.63 13.62 27.09
N MET A 180 6.48 13.50 28.41
CA MET A 180 7.53 13.11 29.36
C MET A 180 7.07 11.97 30.28
N GLY A 181 8.00 11.22 30.85
CA GLY A 181 7.68 10.11 31.75
C GLY A 181 7.02 8.91 31.04
N ALA A 182 7.30 8.71 29.74
CA ALA A 182 6.72 7.62 28.97
C ALA A 182 7.45 6.30 29.20
N PHE A 183 6.72 5.23 29.51
CA PHE A 183 7.30 3.89 29.63
C PHE A 183 7.42 3.22 28.27
N LEU A 184 8.63 2.77 27.93
CA LEU A 184 8.93 2.07 26.69
C LEU A 184 8.91 0.55 26.90
N PRO A 185 8.61 -0.25 25.86
CA PRO A 185 8.73 -1.70 25.94
C PRO A 185 10.21 -2.11 26.10
N LEU A 186 10.46 -3.11 26.94
CA LEU A 186 11.78 -3.73 27.04
C LEU A 186 11.98 -4.73 25.90
N THR A 187 13.21 -4.83 25.41
CA THR A 187 13.61 -5.92 24.50
C THR A 187 13.64 -7.27 25.23
N GLU A 188 13.20 -8.33 24.54
CA GLU A 188 13.23 -9.73 25.02
C GLU A 188 14.56 -10.42 24.69
N ARG A 189 15.55 -9.67 24.20
CA ARG A 189 16.85 -10.19 23.81
C ARG A 189 17.74 -10.49 25.02
N ASP A 190 18.21 -11.74 25.07
CA ASP A 190 19.15 -12.23 26.08
C ASP A 190 20.62 -12.07 25.67
N ASP A 191 20.89 -11.71 24.40
CA ASP A 191 22.25 -11.57 23.84
C ASP A 191 22.88 -10.19 24.11
N LEU A 192 22.27 -9.38 24.97
CA LEU A 192 22.73 -8.03 25.29
C LEU A 192 23.79 -8.04 26.41
N PRO A 193 24.87 -7.25 26.29
CA PRO A 193 25.86 -7.07 27.35
C PRO A 193 25.23 -6.74 28.71
N ASP A 194 25.72 -7.36 29.78
CA ASP A 194 25.21 -7.18 31.16
C ASP A 194 25.28 -5.72 31.62
N GLN A 195 26.21 -4.95 31.07
CA GLN A 195 26.36 -3.51 31.31
C GLN A 195 25.19 -2.64 30.79
N TYR A 196 24.26 -3.21 30.01
CA TYR A 196 23.08 -2.53 29.53
C TYR A 196 21.92 -2.69 30.52
N GLY A 197 21.74 -1.64 31.32
CA GLY A 197 20.62 -1.51 32.25
C GLY A 197 19.26 -1.32 31.56
N THR A 198 18.23 -1.09 32.38
CA THR A 198 16.82 -1.03 31.96
C THR A 198 16.57 0.02 30.88
N ARG A 199 17.15 1.23 30.97
CA ARG A 199 17.00 2.28 29.95
C ARG A 199 17.54 1.87 28.57
N HIS A 200 18.65 1.14 28.53
CA HIS A 200 19.22 0.62 27.29
C HIS A 200 18.29 -0.43 26.67
N ARG A 201 17.79 -1.36 27.49
CA ARG A 201 16.86 -2.41 27.06
C ARG A 201 15.52 -1.82 26.58
N ALA A 202 15.06 -0.74 27.22
CA ALA A 202 13.85 -0.01 26.87
C ALA A 202 13.99 0.72 25.52
N ALA A 203 15.14 1.37 25.30
CA ALA A 203 15.46 1.99 24.02
C ALA A 203 15.52 0.98 22.88
N ILE A 204 16.20 -0.16 23.09
CA ILE A 204 16.28 -1.23 22.10
C ILE A 204 14.89 -1.81 21.81
N GLY A 205 14.09 -2.09 22.84
CA GLY A 205 12.75 -2.65 22.66
C GLY A 205 11.81 -1.74 21.85
N LEU A 206 11.95 -0.41 21.98
CA LEU A 206 11.21 0.54 21.15
C LEU A 206 11.76 0.61 19.72
N CYS A 207 13.08 0.74 19.57
CA CYS A 207 13.74 0.87 18.26
C CYS A 207 13.66 -0.41 17.41
N GLU A 208 13.45 -1.59 18.00
CA GLU A 208 13.19 -2.84 17.27
C GLU A 208 11.80 -2.86 16.62
N ARG A 209 10.86 -2.06 17.14
CA ARG A 209 9.45 -2.02 16.72
C ARG A 209 9.10 -0.79 15.88
N THR A 210 9.96 0.23 15.89
CA THR A 210 9.73 1.53 15.26
C THR A 210 10.98 2.04 14.55
N ASP A 211 10.82 3.00 13.63
CA ASP A 211 11.95 3.72 13.05
C ASP A 211 12.53 4.86 13.94
N ALA A 212 12.07 4.96 15.19
CA ALA A 212 12.49 5.98 16.15
C ALA A 212 13.98 5.86 16.52
N VAL A 213 14.56 6.98 16.96
CA VAL A 213 15.93 7.03 17.46
C VAL A 213 15.91 7.33 18.95
N CYS A 214 16.49 6.46 19.77
CA CYS A 214 16.58 6.69 21.21
C CYS A 214 17.98 7.18 21.57
N LEU A 215 18.08 8.35 22.20
CA LEU A 215 19.28 8.82 22.89
C LEU A 215 19.22 8.41 24.35
N ILE A 216 20.31 7.87 24.89
CA ILE A 216 20.41 7.37 26.25
C ILE A 216 21.65 7.97 26.91
N VAL A 217 21.51 8.39 28.15
CA VAL A 217 22.62 8.74 29.04
C VAL A 217 22.70 7.70 30.15
N SER A 218 23.86 7.07 30.30
CA SER A 218 24.09 6.07 31.35
C SER A 218 24.37 6.75 32.69
N GLU A 219 23.57 6.46 33.71
CA GLU A 219 23.80 6.94 35.09
C GLU A 219 25.09 6.36 35.69
N GLU A 220 25.42 5.10 35.38
CA GLU A 220 26.61 4.44 35.94
C GLU A 220 27.92 4.92 35.29
N ARG A 221 27.92 5.06 33.95
CA ARG A 221 29.15 5.31 33.18
C ARG A 221 29.32 6.76 32.74
N GLY A 222 28.27 7.58 32.77
CA GLY A 222 28.29 8.90 32.16
C GLY A 222 28.54 8.84 30.64
N GLU A 223 28.04 7.79 29.99
CA GLU A 223 28.17 7.60 28.54
C GLU A 223 26.91 8.03 27.80
N VAL A 224 27.07 8.74 26.71
CA VAL A 224 25.99 9.08 25.78
C VAL A 224 25.95 8.04 24.66
N SER A 225 24.81 7.40 24.46
CA SER A 225 24.60 6.42 23.39
C SER A 225 23.32 6.70 22.62
N SER A 226 23.26 6.21 21.38
CA SER A 226 22.05 6.24 20.56
C SER A 226 21.70 4.83 20.10
N VAL A 227 20.42 4.50 20.06
CA VAL A 227 19.90 3.24 19.51
C VAL A 227 19.06 3.55 18.28
N VAL A 228 19.30 2.80 17.20
CA VAL A 228 18.52 2.84 15.94
C VAL A 228 18.34 1.40 15.46
N GLY A 229 17.09 0.94 15.35
CA GLY A 229 16.83 -0.48 15.12
C GLY A 229 17.40 -1.33 16.26
N SER A 230 18.28 -2.27 15.93
CA SER A 230 19.02 -3.11 16.89
C SER A 230 20.40 -2.56 17.26
N ASP A 231 20.85 -1.47 16.61
CA ASP A 231 22.23 -1.02 16.68
C ASP A 231 22.40 0.09 17.73
N ILE A 232 23.29 -0.13 18.68
CA ILE A 232 23.70 0.87 19.67
C ILE A 232 25.05 1.49 19.30
N ARG A 233 25.14 2.81 19.40
CA ARG A 233 26.37 3.56 19.13
C ARG A 233 26.67 4.53 20.26
N VAL A 234 27.90 4.48 20.78
CA VAL A 234 28.40 5.41 21.80
C VAL A 234 29.00 6.66 21.14
N TRP A 235 28.73 7.82 21.72
CA TRP A 235 29.19 9.12 21.24
C TRP A 235 30.22 9.71 22.19
N LYS A 236 31.37 10.13 21.64
CA LYS A 236 32.46 10.75 22.42
C LYS A 236 32.51 12.28 22.33
N SER A 237 31.79 12.87 21.38
CA SER A 237 31.83 14.30 21.08
C SER A 237 30.43 14.82 20.78
N GLY A 238 30.08 15.94 21.43
CA GLY A 238 28.83 16.66 21.21
C GLY A 238 28.63 17.11 19.77
N ASP A 239 29.70 17.55 19.10
CA ASP A 239 29.64 18.04 17.71
C ASP A 239 29.28 16.94 16.71
N GLN A 240 29.84 15.74 16.91
CA GLN A 240 29.52 14.57 16.09
C GLN A 240 28.06 14.15 16.27
N LEU A 241 27.59 14.19 17.52
CA LEU A 241 26.20 13.88 17.85
C LEU A 241 25.25 14.92 17.27
N ALA A 242 25.54 16.22 17.42
CA ALA A 242 24.73 17.31 16.88
C ALA A 242 24.61 17.21 15.35
N SER A 243 25.71 16.90 14.66
CA SER A 243 25.70 16.67 13.21
C SER A 243 24.80 15.48 12.84
N ARG A 244 24.85 14.40 13.61
CA ARG A 244 24.01 13.23 13.37
C ARG A 244 22.53 13.47 13.69
N LEU A 245 22.24 14.25 14.73
CA LEU A 245 20.89 14.65 15.10
C LEU A 245 20.25 15.51 14.02
N LYS A 246 21.01 16.38 13.35
CA LYS A 246 20.52 17.14 12.20
C LYS A 246 20.03 16.22 11.07
N ASP A 247 20.70 15.11 10.81
CA ASP A 247 20.23 14.13 9.83
C ASP A 247 18.95 13.41 10.27
N TRP A 248 18.89 12.96 11.53
CA TRP A 248 17.73 12.23 12.05
C TRP A 248 16.47 13.08 12.17
N LEU A 249 16.63 14.36 12.50
CA LEU A 249 15.55 15.35 12.56
C LEU A 249 15.17 15.90 11.17
N GLY A 250 15.88 15.52 10.10
CA GLY A 250 15.62 16.01 8.75
C GLY A 250 15.99 17.48 8.52
N LEU A 251 16.90 18.02 9.34
CA LEU A 251 17.39 19.40 9.31
C LEU A 251 18.47 19.65 8.26
N THR A 252 19.02 18.60 7.64
CA THR A 252 19.93 18.72 6.50
C THR A 252 19.14 18.81 5.19
N PRO A 253 19.41 19.81 4.31
CA PRO A 253 18.90 19.80 2.96
C PRO A 253 19.39 18.52 2.27
N ARG A 254 18.50 17.56 2.02
CA ARG A 254 18.84 16.37 1.24
C ARG A 254 19.26 16.83 -0.16
N THR A 255 20.55 16.87 -0.44
CA THR A 255 21.06 16.82 -1.82
C THR A 255 20.69 15.46 -2.36
N GLY A 256 19.52 15.39 -3.02
CA GLY A 256 19.01 14.16 -3.59
C GLY A 256 20.02 13.54 -4.56
N PRO A 257 20.12 12.20 -4.63
CA PRO A 257 21.02 11.55 -5.57
C PRO A 257 20.68 12.00 -7.00
N SER A 258 21.70 12.24 -7.82
CA SER A 258 21.55 12.50 -9.25
C SER A 258 20.61 11.47 -9.88
N PHE A 259 19.74 11.89 -10.81
CA PHE A 259 18.78 11.04 -11.52
C PHE A 259 19.39 9.72 -12.03
N LYS A 260 20.67 9.75 -12.40
CA LYS A 260 21.45 8.57 -12.84
C LYS A 260 21.69 7.55 -11.72
N ALA A 261 21.95 8.01 -10.49
CA ALA A 261 22.08 7.14 -9.31
C ALA A 261 20.72 6.61 -8.82
N PHE A 262 19.65 7.41 -8.97
CA PHE A 262 18.28 6.97 -8.71
C PHE A 262 17.85 5.83 -9.65
N VAL A 263 18.07 5.97 -10.96
CA VAL A 263 17.75 4.93 -11.95
C VAL A 263 18.61 3.68 -11.75
N LYS A 264 19.91 3.84 -11.46
CA LYS A 264 20.81 2.71 -11.20
C LYS A 264 20.42 1.96 -9.91
N GLY A 265 20.08 2.67 -8.84
CA GLY A 265 19.60 2.08 -7.58
C GLY A 265 18.24 1.40 -7.73
N PHE A 266 17.35 2.00 -8.53
CA PHE A 266 16.07 1.39 -8.88
C PHE A 266 16.27 0.08 -9.65
N PHE A 267 17.18 0.01 -10.62
CA PHE A 267 17.42 -1.22 -11.37
C PHE A 267 18.24 -2.28 -10.61
N THR A 268 19.13 -1.90 -9.69
CA THR A 268 20.05 -2.86 -9.04
C THR A 268 19.56 -3.39 -7.70
N ARG A 269 18.64 -2.70 -7.01
CA ARG A 269 18.16 -3.14 -5.68
C ARG A 269 16.93 -4.04 -5.83
N ASN A 270 17.00 -5.25 -5.28
CA ASN A 270 15.89 -6.19 -5.11
C ASN A 270 15.25 -6.67 -6.45
N TRP A 271 16.07 -6.93 -7.47
CA TRP A 271 15.61 -7.38 -8.80
C TRP A 271 14.74 -8.64 -8.77
N SER A 272 15.03 -9.59 -7.88
CA SER A 272 14.23 -10.82 -7.72
C SER A 272 12.77 -10.53 -7.35
N ALA A 273 12.52 -9.52 -6.52
CA ALA A 273 11.17 -9.10 -6.16
C ALA A 273 10.41 -8.46 -7.32
N LYS A 274 11.12 -7.71 -8.19
CA LYS A 274 10.54 -7.08 -9.39
C LYS A 274 10.16 -8.11 -10.45
N VAL A 275 11.03 -9.09 -10.67
CA VAL A 275 10.74 -10.21 -11.57
C VAL A 275 9.61 -11.05 -11.00
N GLY A 276 9.61 -11.31 -9.69
CA GLY A 276 8.53 -12.02 -9.01
C GLY A 276 7.17 -11.34 -9.13
N SER A 277 7.09 -10.02 -8.92
CA SER A 277 5.84 -9.26 -9.07
C SER A 277 5.34 -9.25 -10.50
N LEU A 278 6.25 -9.11 -11.48
CA LEU A 278 5.91 -9.14 -12.90
C LEU A 278 5.35 -10.51 -13.31
N LEU A 279 6.00 -11.61 -12.88
CA LEU A 279 5.53 -12.96 -13.14
C LEU A 279 4.17 -13.25 -12.50
N LEU A 280 3.99 -12.80 -11.25
CA LEU A 280 2.72 -12.96 -10.53
C LEU A 280 1.58 -12.24 -11.26
N VAL A 281 1.79 -10.98 -11.65
CA VAL A 281 0.80 -10.18 -12.36
C VAL A 281 0.53 -10.75 -13.75
N ALA A 282 1.57 -11.18 -14.48
CA ALA A 282 1.39 -11.81 -15.79
C ALA A 282 0.61 -13.13 -15.70
N ALA A 283 0.88 -13.97 -14.69
CA ALA A 283 0.14 -15.20 -14.44
C ALA A 283 -1.33 -14.92 -14.08
N ALA A 284 -1.58 -13.94 -13.21
CA ALA A 284 -2.93 -13.51 -12.85
C ALA A 284 -3.69 -12.97 -14.07
N TRP A 285 -3.03 -12.15 -14.89
CA TRP A 285 -3.61 -11.59 -16.10
C TRP A 285 -3.98 -12.71 -17.09
N LEU A 286 -3.12 -13.72 -17.29
CA LEU A 286 -3.44 -14.87 -18.15
C LEU A 286 -4.66 -15.67 -17.66
N VAL A 287 -4.77 -15.89 -16.36
CA VAL A 287 -5.91 -16.63 -15.76
C VAL A 287 -7.22 -15.83 -15.90
N LEU A 288 -7.17 -14.51 -15.75
CA LEU A 288 -8.35 -13.64 -15.80
C LEU A 288 -8.76 -13.26 -17.23
N ALA A 289 -7.80 -13.06 -18.14
CA ALA A 289 -8.05 -12.72 -19.53
C ALA A 289 -8.79 -13.82 -20.29
N GLY A 290 -8.64 -15.09 -19.88
CA GLY A 290 -9.31 -16.23 -20.50
C GLY A 290 -10.84 -16.28 -20.34
N GLY A 291 -11.45 -15.40 -19.53
CA GLY A 291 -12.86 -15.51 -19.13
C GLY A 291 -13.79 -14.33 -19.46
N GLN A 292 -13.36 -13.33 -20.24
CA GLN A 292 -14.22 -12.15 -20.48
C GLN A 292 -15.08 -12.28 -21.75
N ASP A 293 -16.36 -12.62 -21.56
CA ASP A 293 -17.41 -12.36 -22.53
C ASP A 293 -17.67 -10.85 -22.58
N VAL A 294 -17.53 -10.26 -23.76
CA VAL A 294 -17.78 -8.84 -23.97
C VAL A 294 -19.23 -8.67 -24.39
N LYS A 295 -19.93 -7.73 -23.75
CA LYS A 295 -21.26 -7.27 -24.18
C LYS A 295 -21.10 -5.94 -24.89
N THR A 296 -21.57 -5.84 -26.13
CA THR A 296 -21.52 -4.58 -26.89
C THR A 296 -22.84 -4.35 -27.60
N THR A 297 -23.34 -3.12 -27.51
CA THR A 297 -24.52 -2.67 -28.24
C THR A 297 -24.09 -2.17 -29.62
N MET A 298 -24.62 -2.76 -30.69
CA MET A 298 -24.37 -2.35 -32.06
C MET A 298 -25.67 -1.93 -32.75
N LYS A 299 -25.62 -0.86 -33.55
CA LYS A 299 -26.76 -0.41 -34.36
C LYS A 299 -26.82 -1.22 -35.65
N ALA A 300 -27.76 -2.16 -35.75
CA ALA A 300 -27.96 -2.97 -36.94
C ALA A 300 -29.03 -2.37 -37.86
N PRO A 301 -28.81 -2.33 -39.19
CA PRO A 301 -29.84 -1.97 -40.14
C PRO A 301 -30.94 -3.04 -40.19
N VAL A 302 -32.19 -2.59 -40.35
CA VAL A 302 -33.35 -3.46 -40.54
C VAL A 302 -33.65 -3.59 -42.03
N GLU A 303 -33.66 -4.82 -42.54
CA GLU A 303 -34.00 -5.16 -43.92
C GLU A 303 -35.41 -5.75 -43.94
N TYR A 304 -36.34 -5.06 -44.59
CA TYR A 304 -37.72 -5.50 -44.74
C TYR A 304 -37.87 -6.34 -45.99
N LEU A 305 -38.30 -7.59 -45.85
CA LEU A 305 -38.50 -8.53 -46.94
C LEU A 305 -40.00 -8.69 -47.26
N ASN A 306 -40.31 -9.02 -48.51
CA ASN A 306 -41.67 -9.34 -48.97
C ASN A 306 -42.73 -8.26 -48.69
N VAL A 307 -42.44 -7.00 -49.03
CA VAL A 307 -43.43 -5.91 -48.95
C VAL A 307 -44.59 -6.23 -49.92
N PRO A 308 -45.86 -6.33 -49.45
CA PRO A 308 -46.99 -6.65 -50.32
C PRO A 308 -47.18 -5.60 -51.44
N VAL A 309 -47.55 -6.05 -52.64
CA VAL A 309 -47.70 -5.21 -53.84
C VAL A 309 -48.72 -4.09 -53.59
N GLY A 310 -48.33 -2.84 -53.82
CA GLY A 310 -49.17 -1.65 -53.62
C GLY A 310 -49.02 -0.97 -52.25
N LEU A 311 -48.15 -1.48 -51.37
CA LEU A 311 -47.83 -0.84 -50.08
C LEU A 311 -46.42 -0.24 -50.10
N VAL A 312 -46.26 0.91 -49.43
CA VAL A 312 -44.98 1.60 -49.24
C VAL A 312 -44.73 1.78 -47.75
N LEU A 313 -43.47 1.65 -47.32
CA LEU A 313 -43.07 1.89 -45.94
C LEU A 313 -43.22 3.38 -45.62
N ALA A 314 -43.93 3.70 -44.54
CA ALA A 314 -44.09 5.08 -44.08
C ALA A 314 -42.74 5.67 -43.61
N GLU A 315 -42.58 6.99 -43.72
CA GLU A 315 -41.32 7.70 -43.37
C GLU A 315 -40.89 7.49 -41.90
N GLY A 316 -41.82 7.16 -40.99
CA GLY A 316 -41.55 6.85 -39.58
C GLY A 316 -41.19 5.40 -39.26
N THR A 317 -40.98 4.56 -40.27
CA THR A 317 -40.63 3.14 -40.07
C THR A 317 -39.21 3.01 -39.50
N VAL A 318 -39.03 2.19 -38.45
CA VAL A 318 -37.74 2.00 -37.78
C VAL A 318 -36.73 1.37 -38.74
N ARG A 319 -35.65 2.07 -39.07
CA ARG A 319 -34.62 1.59 -40.02
C ARG A 319 -33.37 1.02 -39.35
N ARG A 320 -33.21 1.23 -38.04
CA ARG A 320 -32.09 0.75 -37.24
C ARG A 320 -32.59 0.30 -35.87
N ILE A 321 -32.04 -0.80 -35.39
CA ILE A 321 -32.29 -1.30 -34.04
C ILE A 321 -30.97 -1.43 -33.28
N ASP A 322 -31.01 -1.21 -31.98
CA ASP A 322 -29.88 -1.43 -31.09
C ASP A 322 -29.90 -2.90 -30.67
N LEU A 323 -28.86 -3.66 -31.03
CA LEU A 323 -28.70 -5.07 -30.68
C LEU A 323 -27.58 -5.21 -29.65
N GLU A 324 -27.87 -5.90 -28.55
CA GLU A 324 -26.85 -6.29 -27.57
C GLU A 324 -26.27 -7.66 -27.96
N LEU A 325 -25.00 -7.67 -28.36
CA LEU A 325 -24.27 -8.88 -28.70
C LEU A 325 -23.40 -9.29 -27.50
N SER A 326 -23.44 -10.58 -27.14
CA SER A 326 -22.67 -11.16 -26.05
C SER A 326 -21.86 -12.34 -26.58
N GLY A 327 -20.56 -12.37 -26.33
CA GLY A 327 -19.65 -13.39 -26.86
C GLY A 327 -18.18 -13.04 -26.66
N ARG A 328 -17.29 -13.87 -27.21
CA ARG A 328 -15.85 -13.68 -27.05
C ARG A 328 -15.41 -12.38 -27.70
N ARG A 329 -14.57 -11.60 -27.00
CA ARG A 329 -14.06 -10.29 -27.45
C ARG A 329 -13.58 -10.28 -28.91
N HIS A 330 -12.90 -11.34 -29.36
CA HIS A 330 -12.36 -11.44 -30.72
C HIS A 330 -13.45 -11.54 -31.80
N GLN A 331 -14.59 -12.17 -31.51
CA GLN A 331 -15.67 -12.33 -32.49
C GLN A 331 -16.43 -11.02 -32.64
N ILE A 332 -16.61 -10.28 -31.54
CA ILE A 332 -17.38 -9.03 -31.56
C ILE A 332 -16.58 -7.87 -32.15
N VAL A 333 -15.29 -7.74 -31.82
CA VAL A 333 -14.46 -6.61 -32.27
C VAL A 333 -14.10 -6.71 -33.76
N THR A 334 -14.09 -7.91 -34.33
CA THR A 334 -13.73 -8.15 -35.74
C THR A 334 -14.93 -8.06 -36.69
N LEU A 335 -16.16 -7.89 -36.18
CA LEU A 335 -17.35 -7.77 -37.02
C LEU A 335 -17.35 -6.44 -37.79
N PRO A 336 -17.42 -6.46 -39.13
CA PRO A 336 -17.48 -5.23 -39.92
C PRO A 336 -18.75 -4.41 -39.58
N PRO A 337 -18.70 -3.07 -39.67
CA PRO A 337 -19.88 -2.22 -39.50
C PRO A 337 -20.97 -2.60 -40.52
N GLY A 338 -22.10 -3.13 -40.05
CA GLY A 338 -23.22 -3.57 -40.92
C GLY A 338 -23.24 -5.06 -41.28
N ALA A 339 -22.32 -5.86 -40.71
CA ALA A 339 -22.31 -7.31 -40.87
C ALA A 339 -23.51 -7.98 -40.19
N VAL A 340 -23.97 -7.44 -39.06
CA VAL A 340 -25.18 -7.89 -38.35
C VAL A 340 -26.41 -7.20 -38.94
N ARG A 341 -27.38 -7.98 -39.43
CA ARG A 341 -28.61 -7.47 -40.05
C ARG A 341 -29.84 -8.08 -39.39
N ALA A 342 -30.88 -7.28 -39.20
CA ALA A 342 -32.18 -7.81 -38.78
C ALA A 342 -33.10 -7.89 -39.99
N ARG A 343 -33.53 -9.10 -40.36
CA ARG A 343 -34.44 -9.32 -41.49
C ARG A 343 -35.85 -9.49 -40.95
N ILE A 344 -36.76 -8.63 -41.39
CA ILE A 344 -38.17 -8.69 -41.00
C ILE A 344 -39.00 -9.02 -42.23
N ASP A 345 -39.64 -10.19 -42.22
CA ASP A 345 -40.60 -10.58 -43.25
C ASP A 345 -41.95 -9.89 -43.01
N LEU A 346 -42.42 -9.15 -44.01
CA LEU A 346 -43.69 -8.41 -43.98
C LEU A 346 -44.82 -9.13 -44.74
N SER A 347 -44.59 -10.37 -45.18
CA SER A 347 -45.59 -11.15 -45.90
C SER A 347 -46.91 -11.28 -45.11
N GLY A 348 -48.03 -11.07 -45.79
CA GLY A 348 -49.38 -11.20 -45.22
C GLY A 348 -49.88 -10.03 -44.37
N LEU A 349 -49.11 -8.93 -44.25
CA LEU A 349 -49.56 -7.73 -43.55
C LEU A 349 -50.46 -6.86 -44.43
N LYS A 350 -51.54 -6.33 -43.82
CA LYS A 350 -52.48 -5.40 -44.46
C LYS A 350 -52.05 -3.94 -44.21
N ALA A 351 -52.61 -2.98 -44.95
CA ALA A 351 -52.37 -1.56 -44.68
C ALA A 351 -52.72 -1.18 -43.22
N GLY A 352 -51.87 -0.38 -42.56
CA GLY A 352 -52.07 0.07 -41.18
C GLY A 352 -50.80 -0.03 -40.32
N SER A 353 -50.93 0.31 -39.03
CA SER A 353 -49.82 0.25 -38.07
C SER A 353 -49.69 -1.15 -37.47
N HIS A 354 -48.55 -1.80 -37.69
CA HIS A 354 -48.27 -3.14 -37.16
C HIS A 354 -47.09 -3.13 -36.21
N ARG A 355 -47.19 -3.86 -35.10
CA ARG A 355 -46.09 -4.09 -34.16
C ARG A 355 -45.55 -5.49 -34.35
N VAL A 356 -44.34 -5.61 -34.89
CA VAL A 356 -43.67 -6.89 -35.09
C VAL A 356 -42.70 -7.14 -33.92
N ARG A 357 -42.74 -8.34 -33.34
CA ARG A 357 -41.81 -8.74 -32.28
C ARG A 357 -40.63 -9.49 -32.89
N LEU A 358 -39.44 -8.92 -32.75
CA LEU A 358 -38.18 -9.54 -33.18
C LEU A 358 -37.88 -10.78 -32.34
N LYS A 359 -37.49 -11.88 -33.01
CA LYS A 359 -36.95 -13.10 -32.40
C LYS A 359 -35.51 -13.30 -32.86
N THR A 360 -34.74 -14.09 -32.12
CA THR A 360 -33.31 -14.36 -32.41
C THR A 360 -33.08 -14.90 -33.84
N LYS A 361 -34.06 -15.62 -34.40
CA LYS A 361 -34.05 -16.15 -35.77
C LYS A 361 -34.19 -15.08 -36.88
N ASP A 362 -34.61 -13.88 -36.52
CA ASP A 362 -34.81 -12.74 -37.43
C ASP A 362 -33.52 -11.88 -37.50
N VAL A 363 -32.47 -12.26 -36.77
CA VAL A 363 -31.16 -11.60 -36.73
C VAL A 363 -30.13 -12.49 -37.39
N ASP A 364 -29.54 -11.99 -38.47
CA ASP A 364 -28.48 -12.65 -39.20
C ASP A 364 -27.13 -12.14 -38.67
N ILE A 365 -26.35 -13.06 -38.10
CA ILE A 365 -25.03 -12.80 -37.55
C ILE A 365 -24.05 -13.64 -38.39
N PRO A 366 -23.09 -13.00 -39.09
CA PRO A 366 -22.04 -13.73 -39.78
C PRO A 366 -21.07 -14.26 -38.74
N LEU A 367 -21.27 -15.51 -38.32
CA LEU A 367 -20.40 -16.26 -37.42
C LEU A 367 -19.63 -17.33 -38.19
#